data_AF-A0AAU8JM36-F1
#
_entry.id   AF-A0AAU8JM36-F1
#
_cell.length_a   1.000
_cell.length_b   1.000
_cell.length_c   1.000
_cell.angle_alpha   90.00
_cell.angle_beta   90.00
_cell.angle_gamma   90.00
#
_symmetry.space_group_name_H-M   'P 1'
#
loop_
_entity.id
_entity.type
_entity.pdbx_description
1 polymer ?
#
loop_
_entity_poly.entity_id
_entity_poly.type
_entity_poly.pdbx_seq_one_letter_code
_entity_poly.pdbx_strand_id
1 'polypeptide(L)' 'MILTDIQTYLAEHHQVALIDLENHFHLDANALRGMLQKLIHKGRVKKLEMNQKCGHCNDCAPDCLEFYQWLGKE' A
#
# COMPACT_ATOMS: atom_id res chain seq x y z
N MET A 1 9.85 -9.33 13.07
CA MET A 1 10.71 -8.94 11.92
C MET A 1 9.86 -8.05 11.04
N ILE A 2 10.42 -6.98 10.47
CA ILE A 2 9.69 -5.86 9.85
C ILE A 2 8.61 -6.24 8.82
N LEU A 3 8.78 -7.35 8.09
CA LEU A 3 7.78 -7.84 7.14
C LEU A 3 6.51 -8.40 7.82
N THR A 4 6.65 -8.95 9.03
CA THR A 4 5.53 -9.41 9.85
C THR A 4 4.76 -8.21 10.39
N ASP A 5 5.45 -7.17 10.88
CA ASP A 5 4.81 -5.92 11.32
C ASP A 5 4.01 -5.27 10.18
N ILE A 6 4.58 -5.17 8.97
CA ILE A 6 3.85 -4.64 7.80
C ILE A 6 2.60 -5.47 7.50
N GLN A 7 2.68 -6.80 7.57
CA GLN A 7 1.51 -7.67 7.36
C GLN A 7 0.45 -7.47 8.45
N THR A 8 0.85 -7.41 9.72
CA THR A 8 -0.06 -7.16 10.84
C THR A 8 -0.72 -5.79 10.68
N TYR A 9 0.05 -4.76 10.36
CA TYR A 9 -0.46 -3.41 10.13
C TYR A 9 -1.49 -3.37 8.97
N LEU A 10 -1.17 -4.02 7.85
CA LEU A 10 -2.09 -4.16 6.72
C LEU A 10 -3.36 -4.94 7.09
N ALA A 11 -3.22 -5.98 7.90
CA ALA A 11 -4.36 -6.80 8.35
C ALA A 11 -5.28 -6.04 9.31
N GLU A 12 -4.70 -5.29 10.26
CA GLU A 12 -5.45 -4.46 11.22
C GLU A 12 -6.18 -3.31 10.51
N HIS A 13 -5.50 -2.62 9.59
CA HIS A 13 -6.05 -1.45 8.90
C HIS A 13 -6.91 -1.82 7.67
N HIS A 14 -6.82 -3.06 7.17
CA HIS A 14 -7.41 -3.57 5.92
C HIS A 14 -7.01 -2.85 4.62
N GLN A 15 -6.86 -1.52 4.64
CA GLN A 15 -6.46 -0.68 3.52
C GLN A 15 -5.58 0.46 4.04
N VAL A 16 -4.39 0.58 3.49
CA VAL A 16 -3.41 1.62 3.87
C VAL A 16 -2.74 2.21 2.64
N ALA A 17 -2.43 3.50 2.71
CA ALA A 17 -1.71 4.21 1.65
C ALA A 17 -0.21 3.91 1.74
N LEU A 18 0.49 3.95 0.61
CA LEU A 18 1.95 3.79 0.60
C LEU A 18 2.63 4.84 1.50
N ILE A 19 2.19 6.10 1.40
CA ILE A 19 2.71 7.21 2.19
C ILE A 19 2.53 6.99 3.70
N ASP A 20 1.46 6.33 4.11
CA ASP A 20 1.21 6.02 5.52
C ASP A 20 2.22 4.98 6.03
N LEU A 21 2.50 3.96 5.20
CA LEU A 21 3.56 2.99 5.46
C LEU A 21 4.95 3.66 5.49
N GLU A 22 5.23 4.59 4.59
CA GLU A 22 6.49 5.34 4.58
C GLU A 22 6.68 6.14 5.87
N ASN A 23 5.63 6.83 6.33
CA ASN A 23 5.67 7.60 7.57
C ASN A 23 5.73 6.71 8.82
N HIS A 24 5.03 5.57 8.83
CA HIS A 24 4.98 4.67 9.99
C HIS A 24 6.27 3.85 10.15
N PHE A 25 6.78 3.30 9.04
CA PHE A 25 7.95 2.43 9.05
C PHE A 25 9.25 3.20 8.78
N HIS A 26 9.18 4.48 8.40
CA HIS A 26 10.33 5.31 8.03
C HIS A 26 11.20 4.64 6.93
N LEU A 27 10.54 4.02 5.96
CA LEU A 27 11.16 3.32 4.84
C LEU A 27 10.79 4.01 3.53
N ASP A 28 11.70 4.00 2.55
CA ASP A 28 11.40 4.49 1.20
C ASP A 28 10.28 3.68 0.54
N ALA A 29 9.43 4.37 -0.23
CA ALA A 29 8.44 3.78 -1.13
C ALA A 29 9.02 2.62 -1.95
N ASN A 30 10.24 2.74 -2.48
CA ASN A 30 10.85 1.66 -3.28
C ASN A 30 11.11 0.38 -2.46
N ALA A 31 11.57 0.53 -1.22
CA ALA A 31 11.80 -0.61 -0.32
C ALA A 31 10.46 -1.27 0.08
N LEU A 32 9.48 -0.46 0.47
CA LEU A 32 8.14 -0.92 0.82
C LEU A 32 7.45 -1.61 -0.37
N ARG A 33 7.51 -1.02 -1.56
CA ARG A 33 7.01 -1.63 -2.79
C ARG A 33 7.64 -2.99 -3.04
N GLY A 34 8.96 -3.13 -2.87
CA GLY A 34 9.64 -4.42 -2.97
C GLY A 34 9.11 -5.47 -1.98
N MET A 35 8.80 -5.07 -0.74
CA MET A 35 8.21 -5.96 0.26
C MET A 35 6.75 -6.30 -0.04
N LEU A 36 5.94 -5.30 -0.37
CA LEU A 36 4.52 -5.44 -0.72
C LEU A 36 4.34 -6.28 -1.98
N GLN A 37 5.22 -6.14 -2.97
CA GLN A 37 5.23 -6.97 -4.18
C GLN A 37 5.34 -8.46 -3.85
N LYS A 38 6.16 -8.85 -2.86
CA LYS A 38 6.22 -10.24 -2.40
C LYS A 38 4.89 -10.72 -1.83
N LEU A 39 4.17 -9.85 -1.11
CA LEU A 39 2.86 -10.17 -0.53
C LEU A 39 1.76 -10.21 -1.59
N ILE A 40 1.84 -9.33 -2.60
CA ILE A 40 0.95 -9.32 -3.76
C ILE A 40 1.14 -10.59 -4.58
N HIS A 41 2.38 -11.01 -4.82
CA HIS A 41 2.68 -12.25 -5.52
C HIS A 41 2.17 -13.49 -4.77
N LYS A 42 2.13 -13.42 -3.43
CA LYS A 42 1.51 -14.45 -2.58
C LYS A 42 -0.02 -14.36 -2.52
N GLY A 43 -0.65 -13.36 -3.14
CA GLY A 43 -2.10 -13.15 -3.10
C GLY A 43 -2.63 -12.66 -1.75
N ARG A 44 -1.77 -12.18 -0.85
CA ARG A 44 -2.15 -11.68 0.48
C ARG A 44 -2.54 -10.21 0.49
N VAL A 45 -1.97 -9.44 -0.44
CA VAL A 45 -2.17 -7.99 -0.57
C VAL A 45 -2.54 -7.69 -2.01
N LYS A 46 -3.34 -6.64 -2.22
CA LYS A 46 -3.65 -6.10 -3.54
C LYS A 46 -3.29 -4.64 -3.59
N LYS A 47 -2.59 -4.24 -4.65
CA LYS A 47 -2.42 -2.83 -4.98
C LYS A 47 -3.75 -2.31 -5.56
N LEU A 48 -4.30 -1.28 -4.93
CA LEU A 48 -5.40 -0.48 -5.44
C LEU A 48 -4.82 0.77 -6.06
N GLU A 49 -4.85 0.81 -7.38
CA GLU A 49 -4.54 2.02 -8.13
C GLU A 49 -5.82 2.84 -8.19
N MET A 50 -5.86 3.94 -7.43
CA MET A 50 -7.00 4.84 -7.47
C MET A 50 -6.92 5.64 -8.76
N ASN A 51 -7.28 5.00 -9.87
CA ASN A 51 -7.45 5.62 -11.18
C ASN A 51 -8.75 6.44 -11.20
N GLN A 52 -8.92 7.30 -10.19
CA GLN A 52 -9.90 8.36 -10.23
C GLN A 52 -9.44 9.28 -11.34
N LYS A 53 -10.04 9.10 -12.53
CA LYS A 53 -10.19 10.17 -13.50
C LYS A 53 -11.00 11.27 -12.80
N CYS A 54 -10.34 12.06 -11.97
CA CYS A 54 -10.88 13.30 -11.46
C CYS A 54 -11.08 14.17 -12.71
N GLY A 55 -12.29 14.16 -13.28
CA GLY A 55 -12.62 14.88 -14.52
C GLY A 55 -12.52 16.41 -14.42
N HIS A 56 -11.87 16.94 -13.38
CA HIS A 56 -11.74 18.38 -13.14
C HIS A 56 -10.57 18.81 -12.23
N CYS A 57 -9.79 17.90 -11.62
CA CYS A 57 -8.75 18.30 -10.66
C CYS A 57 -7.36 18.03 -11.23
N ASN A 58 -6.62 19.09 -11.53
CA ASN A 58 -5.31 19.04 -12.18
C ASN A 58 -4.12 19.08 -11.19
N ASP A 59 -4.38 18.82 -9.90
CA ASP A 59 -3.40 19.04 -8.82
C ASP A 59 -3.08 17.79 -7.98
N CYS A 60 -3.82 16.69 -8.17
CA CYS A 60 -3.52 15.45 -7.44
C CYS A 60 -2.36 14.73 -8.09
N ALA A 61 -1.19 14.80 -7.46
CA ALA A 61 -0.04 13.99 -7.83
C ALA A 61 -0.43 12.49 -7.82
N PRO A 62 -0.29 11.77 -8.96
CA PRO A 62 -0.71 10.38 -9.08
C PRO A 62 0.08 9.42 -8.19
N ASP A 63 1.29 9.82 -7.77
CA ASP A 63 2.13 9.08 -6.81
C ASP A 63 1.55 9.06 -5.39
N CYS A 64 0.71 10.05 -5.04
CA CYS A 64 0.13 10.17 -3.70
C CYS A 64 -1.06 9.21 -3.46
N LEU A 65 -1.53 8.52 -4.50
CA LEU A 65 -2.78 7.77 -4.51
C LEU A 65 -2.55 6.25 -4.70
N GLU A 66 -1.40 5.74 -4.24
CA GLU A 66 -1.14 4.30 -4.18
C GLU A 66 -1.66 3.72 -2.86
N PHE A 67 -2.68 2.85 -2.95
CA PHE A 67 -3.24 2.16 -1.80
C PHE A 67 -2.96 0.66 -1.87
N TYR A 68 -2.80 0.04 -0.73
CA TYR A 68 -2.61 -1.39 -0.57
C TYR A 68 -3.70 -1.93 0.33
N GLN A 69 -4.44 -2.91 -0.17
CA GLN A 69 -5.50 -3.59 0.54
C GLN A 69 -5.05 -4.98 0.94
N TRP A 70 -5.27 -5.33 2.21
CA TRP A 70 -5.10 -6.70 2.68
C TRP A 70 -6.23 -7.57 2.14
N LEU A 71 -5.87 -8.63 1.44
CA LEU A 71 -6.79 -9.63 0.90
C LEU A 71 -6.88 -10.88 1.76
N GLY A 72 -6.13 -10.95 2.86
CA GLY A 72 -5.96 -12.17 3.64
C GLY A 72 -7.30 -12.82 3.93
N LYS A 73 -7.58 -13.88 3.18
CA LYS A 73 -8.56 -14.88 3.54
C LYS A 73 -7.94 -15.68 4.66
N GLU A 74 -8.66 -15.71 5.78
CA GLU A 74 -8.55 -16.79 6.75
C GLU A 74 -8.67 -18.15 6.05
#